data_AF-A0AAX4J8U7-F1
#
_entry.id   AF-A0AAX4J8U7-F1
#
_cell.length_a   1.000
_cell.length_b   1.000
_cell.length_c   1.000
_cell.angle_alpha   90.00
_cell.angle_beta   90.00
_cell.angle_gamma   90.00
#
_symmetry.space_group_name_H-M   'P 1'
#
loop_
_entity.id
_entity.type
_entity.pdbx_description
1 polymer ?
#
loop_
_entity_poly.entity_id
_entity_poly.type
_entity_poly.pdbx_seq_one_letter_code
_entity_poly.pdbx_strand_id
1 'polypeptide(L)'
;MDEILNHVIIQIIKEVGYESASKKAILLLADSLKDQISSILKVLHCHTSHTSRQNSNMWNLLEIMSYKYLIFQSRPSRVYYPISQEEPLVDFKSPLSTYLERYIHIYDFMPPFPPTHTFRQTLVKNKEKEDKSELVKTRLEQSLRSERNLLKLIKSSGSLPSFVNYLYKK
;
A
#
# COMPACT_ATOMS: atom_id res chain seq x y z
N MET A 1 -22.92 3.30 -2.23
CA MET A 1 -24.05 4.10 -1.69
C MET A 1 -25.37 3.70 -2.31
N ASP A 2 -25.46 3.65 -3.63
CA ASP A 2 -26.71 3.32 -4.35
C ASP A 2 -27.24 1.92 -4.02
N GLU A 3 -26.35 0.94 -3.92
CA GLU A 3 -26.71 -0.43 -3.49
C GLU A 3 -27.27 -0.48 -2.07
N ILE A 4 -26.69 0.34 -1.17
CA ILE A 4 -27.13 0.45 0.23
C ILE A 4 -28.52 1.07 0.30
N LEU A 5 -28.75 2.17 -0.45
CA LEU A 5 -30.05 2.82 -0.54
C LEU A 5 -31.12 1.86 -1.10
N ASN A 6 -30.80 1.14 -2.17
CA ASN A 6 -31.70 0.15 -2.76
C ASN A 6 -32.05 -0.96 -1.75
N HIS A 7 -31.07 -1.45 -1.00
CA HIS A 7 -31.28 -2.45 0.03
C HIS A 7 -32.21 -1.93 1.14
N VAL A 8 -31.99 -0.71 1.63
CA VAL A 8 -32.84 -0.08 2.66
C VAL A 8 -34.26 0.09 2.15
N ILE A 9 -34.46 0.57 0.92
CA ILE A 9 -35.78 0.74 0.31
C ILE A 9 -36.51 -0.61 0.21
N ILE A 10 -35.83 -1.66 -0.27
CA ILE A 10 -36.41 -3.01 -0.38
C ILE A 10 -36.83 -3.53 1.00
N GLN A 11 -36.03 -3.30 2.05
CA GLN A 11 -36.37 -3.74 3.39
C GLN A 11 -37.58 -3.00 3.96
N ILE A 12 -37.67 -1.68 3.76
CA ILE A 12 -38.84 -0.89 4.15
C ILE A 12 -40.10 -1.38 3.42
N ILE A 13 -40.00 -1.63 2.11
CA ILE A 13 -41.10 -2.14 1.30
C ILE A 13 -41.58 -3.50 1.82
N LYS A 14 -40.67 -4.39 2.22
CA LYS A 14 -41.00 -5.68 2.83
C LYS A 14 -41.67 -5.53 4.19
N GLU A 15 -41.24 -4.58 5.01
CA GLU A 15 -41.85 -4.30 6.32
C GLU A 15 -43.28 -3.79 6.22
N VAL A 16 -43.59 -3.03 5.16
CA VAL A 16 -44.95 -2.57 4.87
C VAL A 16 -45.83 -3.72 4.34
N GLY A 17 -45.25 -4.85 3.94
CA GLY A 17 -45.98 -6.06 3.51
C GLY A 17 -46.13 -6.21 1.99
N TYR A 18 -45.34 -5.50 1.19
CA TYR A 18 -45.36 -5.67 -0.27
C TYR A 18 -44.54 -6.90 -0.69
N GLU A 19 -45.19 -7.82 -1.42
CA GLU A 19 -44.55 -9.04 -1.96
C GLU A 19 -43.68 -8.77 -3.19
N SER A 20 -44.07 -7.79 -4.02
CA SER A 20 -43.34 -7.44 -5.23
C SER A 20 -43.29 -5.93 -5.44
N ALA A 21 -42.17 -5.47 -6.00
CA ALA A 21 -41.96 -4.06 -6.34
C ALA A 21 -41.28 -3.98 -7.71
N SER A 22 -41.69 -3.01 -8.52
CA SER A 22 -41.08 -2.79 -9.83
C SER A 22 -39.66 -2.21 -9.66
N LYS A 23 -38.69 -2.76 -10.39
CA LYS A 23 -37.30 -2.28 -10.34
C LYS A 23 -37.18 -0.78 -10.67
N LYS A 24 -37.99 -0.28 -11.61
CA LYS A 24 -38.03 1.13 -11.99
C LYS A 24 -38.49 2.03 -10.83
N ALA A 25 -39.52 1.62 -10.09
CA ALA A 25 -40.00 2.38 -8.94
C ALA A 25 -38.95 2.46 -7.83
N ILE A 26 -38.22 1.36 -7.57
CA ILE A 26 -37.15 1.34 -6.56
C ILE A 26 -36.03 2.32 -6.94
N LEU A 27 -35.61 2.33 -8.20
CA LEU A 27 -34.59 3.26 -8.68
C LEU A 27 -35.05 4.73 -8.58
N LEU A 28 -36.28 5.03 -9.02
CA LEU A 28 -36.85 6.38 -8.91
C LEU A 28 -36.96 6.82 -7.45
N LEU A 29 -37.33 5.92 -6.54
CA LEU A 29 -37.35 6.20 -5.11
C LEU A 29 -35.96 6.50 -4.58
N ALA A 30 -34.95 5.71 -4.97
CA ALA A 30 -33.56 5.94 -4.57
C ALA A 30 -33.06 7.32 -5.05
N ASP A 31 -33.35 7.69 -6.29
CA ASP A 31 -32.95 8.99 -6.84
C ASP A 31 -33.70 10.14 -6.15
N SER A 32 -35.01 10.00 -5.93
CA SER A 32 -35.79 11.01 -5.21
C SER A 32 -35.30 11.21 -3.77
N LEU A 33 -34.87 10.14 -3.09
CA LEU A 33 -34.29 10.21 -1.75
C LEU A 33 -32.94 10.92 -1.75
N LYS A 34 -32.07 10.64 -2.73
CA LYS A 34 -30.79 11.37 -2.88
C LYS A 34 -31.04 12.86 -3.09
N ASP A 35 -32.00 13.22 -3.94
CA ASP A 35 -32.36 14.61 -4.20
C ASP A 35 -32.90 15.29 -2.95
N GLN A 36 -33.75 14.61 -2.17
CA GLN A 36 -34.25 15.12 -0.90
C GLN A 36 -33.13 15.33 0.12
N ILE A 37 -32.24 14.36 0.29
CA ILE A 37 -31.09 14.48 1.20
C ILE A 37 -30.20 15.64 0.76
N SER A 38 -29.87 15.74 -0.53
CA SER A 38 -29.03 16.82 -1.06
C SER A 38 -29.69 18.19 -0.86
N SER A 39 -31.01 18.29 -1.04
CA SER A 39 -31.79 19.51 -0.77
C SER A 39 -31.68 19.91 0.70
N ILE A 40 -31.87 18.96 1.64
CA ILE A 40 -31.76 19.24 3.08
C ILE A 40 -30.34 19.70 3.42
N LEU A 41 -29.30 19.03 2.90
CA LEU A 41 -27.92 19.40 3.14
C LEU A 41 -27.56 20.78 2.56
N LYS A 42 -28.07 21.13 1.38
CA LYS A 42 -27.88 22.47 0.80
C LYS A 42 -28.49 23.56 1.67
N VAL A 43 -29.74 23.36 2.12
CA VAL A 43 -30.42 24.33 3.01
C VAL A 43 -29.67 24.45 4.33
N LEU A 44 -29.21 23.33 4.89
CA LEU A 44 -28.45 23.31 6.13
C LEU A 44 -27.09 24.00 5.98
N HIS A 45 -26.41 23.79 4.85
CA HIS A 45 -25.17 24.48 4.53
C HIS A 45 -25.39 25.99 4.41
N CYS A 46 -26.41 26.44 3.68
CA CYS A 46 -26.78 27.85 3.58
C CYS A 46 -27.07 28.46 4.96
N HIS A 47 -27.85 27.76 5.79
CA HIS A 47 -28.17 28.21 7.14
C HIS A 47 -26.91 28.35 8.00
N THR A 48 -25.98 27.40 7.93
CA THR A 48 -24.71 27.51 8.65
C THR A 48 -23.84 28.65 8.15
N SER A 49 -23.75 28.85 6.83
CA SER A 49 -22.94 29.92 6.24
C SER A 49 -23.49 31.30 6.61
N HIS A 50 -24.81 31.47 6.71
CA HIS A 50 -25.41 32.71 7.18
C HIS A 50 -25.06 33.06 8.62
N THR A 51 -24.78 32.05 9.45
CA THR A 51 -24.34 32.25 10.84
C THR A 51 -22.82 32.39 10.98
N SER A 52 -22.06 32.41 9.87
CA SER A 52 -20.59 32.41 9.84
C SER A 52 -19.94 31.26 10.62
N ARG A 53 -20.68 30.18 10.87
CA ARG A 53 -20.21 28.97 11.56
C ARG A 53 -19.78 27.94 10.54
N GLN A 54 -18.70 27.21 10.83
CA GLN A 54 -18.22 26.11 9.98
C GLN A 54 -19.04 24.82 10.17
N ASN A 55 -19.65 24.63 11.35
CA ASN A 55 -20.35 23.40 11.70
C ASN A 55 -21.85 23.64 11.92
N SER A 56 -22.65 22.66 11.50
CA SER A 56 -24.09 22.59 11.77
C SER A 56 -24.37 21.93 13.11
N ASN A 57 -25.35 22.48 13.83
CA ASN A 57 -25.85 21.90 15.07
C ASN A 57 -27.10 21.07 14.80
N MET A 58 -27.42 20.12 15.68
CA MET A 58 -28.65 19.34 15.61
C MET A 58 -29.91 20.23 15.62
N TRP A 59 -29.87 21.36 16.33
CA TRP A 59 -30.95 22.36 16.33
C TRP A 59 -31.24 22.93 14.94
N ASN A 60 -30.21 23.26 14.16
CA ASN A 60 -30.37 23.78 12.80
C ASN A 60 -31.06 22.73 11.91
N LEU A 61 -30.72 21.45 12.11
CA LEU A 61 -31.37 20.36 11.39
C LEU A 61 -32.83 20.22 11.82
N LEU A 62 -33.14 20.24 13.12
CA LEU A 62 -34.51 20.17 13.63
C LEU A 62 -35.37 21.32 13.12
N GLU A 63 -34.83 22.54 13.08
CA GLU A 63 -35.50 23.71 12.53
C GLU A 63 -35.88 23.49 11.06
N ILE A 64 -34.94 23.06 10.21
CA ILE A 64 -35.19 22.75 8.80
C ILE A 64 -36.22 21.61 8.63
N MET A 65 -36.15 20.59 9.47
CA MET A 65 -37.07 19.44 9.42
C MET A 65 -38.48 19.83 9.87
N SER A 66 -38.61 20.77 10.81
CA SER A 66 -39.90 21.33 11.24
C SER A 66 -40.58 22.12 10.12
N TYR A 67 -39.82 22.90 9.34
CA TYR A 67 -40.31 23.60 8.15
C TYR A 67 -40.81 22.64 7.06
N LYS A 68 -40.29 21.41 7.02
CA LYS A 68 -40.69 20.37 6.06
C LYS A 68 -41.81 19.46 6.57
N TYR A 69 -42.47 19.79 7.70
CA TYR A 69 -43.55 19.00 8.31
C TYR A 69 -43.20 17.54 8.60
N LEU A 70 -41.93 17.25 8.88
CA LEU A 70 -41.52 15.90 9.23
C LEU A 70 -41.88 15.61 10.68
N ILE A 71 -42.87 14.74 10.87
CA ILE A 71 -43.27 14.23 12.18
C ILE A 71 -42.33 13.10 12.54
N PHE A 72 -41.63 13.23 13.68
CA PHE A 72 -40.82 12.15 14.22
C PHE A 72 -41.73 11.02 14.73
N GLN A 73 -41.92 10.00 13.91
CA GLN A 73 -42.57 8.76 14.34
C GLN A 73 -41.54 7.81 14.98
N SER A 74 -42.02 6.97 15.89
CA SER A 74 -41.22 6.02 16.65
C SER A 74 -40.55 4.99 15.72
N ARG A 75 -39.21 4.97 15.76
CA ARG A 75 -38.24 3.96 15.31
C ARG A 75 -38.70 3.06 14.13
N PRO A 76 -38.24 3.33 12.89
CA PRO A 76 -38.13 2.25 11.92
C PRO A 76 -37.23 1.13 12.47
N SER A 77 -37.43 -0.09 12.00
CA SER A 77 -36.57 -1.21 12.33
C SER A 77 -35.11 -0.84 12.00
N ARG A 78 -34.15 -1.38 12.77
CA ARG A 78 -32.74 -1.16 12.45
C ARG A 78 -32.37 -2.03 11.26
N VAL A 79 -32.11 -1.41 10.11
CA VAL A 79 -31.50 -2.08 8.97
C VAL A 79 -30.02 -2.32 9.27
N TYR A 80 -29.64 -3.57 9.49
CA TYR A 80 -28.24 -3.95 9.68
C TYR A 80 -27.59 -4.18 8.31
N TYR A 81 -26.67 -3.30 7.93
CA TYR A 81 -25.81 -3.49 6.77
C TYR A 81 -24.44 -3.98 7.26
N PRO A 82 -23.93 -5.13 6.79
CA PRO A 82 -22.59 -5.56 7.16
C PRO A 82 -21.59 -4.53 6.63
N ILE A 83 -20.83 -3.92 7.54
CA ILE A 83 -19.79 -2.97 7.17
C ILE A 83 -18.74 -3.76 6.40
N SER A 84 -18.60 -3.46 5.10
CA SER A 84 -17.47 -3.95 4.31
C SER A 84 -16.22 -3.30 4.92
N GLN A 85 -15.40 -4.09 5.62
CA GLN A 85 -14.09 -3.65 6.03
C GLN A 85 -13.25 -3.52 4.76
N GLU A 86 -12.88 -2.30 4.40
CA GLU A 86 -11.84 -2.10 3.39
C GLU A 86 -10.58 -2.79 3.89
N GLU A 87 -10.10 -3.79 3.17
CA GLU A 87 -8.82 -4.41 3.50
C GLU A 87 -7.75 -3.30 3.52
N PRO A 88 -6.91 -3.23 4.56
CA PRO A 88 -5.87 -2.22 4.61
C PRO A 88 -4.98 -2.42 3.38
N LEU A 89 -4.83 -1.36 2.59
CA LEU A 89 -3.92 -1.34 1.46
C LEU A 89 -2.54 -1.77 1.96
N VAL A 90 -2.12 -2.97 1.55
CA VAL A 90 -0.78 -3.47 1.90
C VAL A 90 0.20 -2.67 1.07
N ASP A 91 0.94 -1.77 1.73
CA ASP A 91 2.01 -1.02 1.08
C ASP A 91 2.97 -1.99 0.39
N PHE A 92 3.13 -1.82 -0.93
CA PHE A 92 4.02 -2.63 -1.73
C PHE A 92 5.47 -2.41 -1.28
N LYS A 93 6.04 -3.40 -0.59
CA LYS A 93 7.45 -3.41 -0.23
C LYS A 93 8.26 -3.98 -1.38
N SER A 94 8.91 -3.10 -2.15
CA SER A 94 9.79 -3.55 -3.22
C SER A 94 10.97 -4.37 -2.63
N PRO A 95 11.37 -5.50 -3.25
CA PRO A 95 12.52 -6.28 -2.79
C PRO A 95 13.85 -5.53 -2.92
N LEU A 96 13.84 -4.38 -3.60
CA LEU A 96 14.98 -3.49 -3.80
C LEU A 96 15.10 -2.42 -2.70
N SER A 97 14.09 -2.27 -1.82
CA SER A 97 14.13 -1.26 -0.77
C SER A 97 15.19 -1.63 0.26
N THR A 98 16.28 -0.86 0.33
CA THR A 98 17.31 -1.08 1.36
C THR A 98 16.87 -0.44 2.67
N TYR A 99 17.32 -0.98 3.82
CA TYR A 99 16.97 -0.44 5.16
C TYR A 99 17.33 1.05 5.33
N LEU A 100 18.33 1.52 4.57
CA LEU A 100 18.77 2.92 4.54
C LEU A 100 17.76 3.86 3.87
N GLU A 101 16.85 3.35 3.03
CA GLU A 101 15.85 4.17 2.33
C GLU A 101 14.65 4.54 3.23
N ARG A 102 14.54 3.95 4.43
CA ARG A 102 13.46 4.25 5.37
C ARG A 102 13.56 5.63 6.03
N TYR A 103 14.70 6.32 5.93
CA TYR A 103 14.97 7.59 6.61
C TYR A 103 15.25 8.76 5.66
N ILE A 104 14.82 8.68 4.39
CA ILE A 104 15.06 9.75 3.40
C ILE A 104 14.06 10.92 3.57
N HIS A 105 12.99 10.73 4.34
CA HIS A 105 11.99 11.77 4.58
C HIS A 105 12.48 12.79 5.61
N ILE A 106 12.61 14.04 5.17
CA ILE A 106 12.87 15.19 6.05
C ILE A 106 11.60 15.52 6.86
N TYR A 107 10.42 15.21 6.32
CA TYR A 107 9.12 15.50 6.93
C TYR A 107 8.14 14.33 6.78
N ASP A 108 7.37 14.06 7.84
CA ASP A 108 6.44 12.93 7.93
C ASP A 108 5.24 13.02 6.96
N PHE A 109 4.91 14.22 6.46
CA PHE A 109 3.77 14.44 5.56
C PHE A 109 4.13 14.29 4.08
N MET A 110 5.41 14.11 3.75
CA MET A 110 5.82 13.96 2.35
C MET A 110 5.53 12.54 1.85
N PRO A 111 5.09 12.38 0.59
CA PRO A 111 4.93 11.07 0.00
C PRO A 111 6.29 10.35 -0.08
N PRO A 112 6.30 9.00 -0.05
CA PRO A 112 7.52 8.22 -0.21
C PRO A 112 8.25 8.62 -1.49
N PHE A 113 9.56 8.86 -1.41
CA PHE A 113 10.36 9.11 -2.60
C PHE A 113 10.31 7.84 -3.45
N PRO A 114 10.22 7.96 -4.79
CA PRO A 114 10.33 6.78 -5.63
C PRO A 114 11.63 6.05 -5.30
N PRO A 115 11.61 4.71 -5.27
CA PRO A 115 12.78 3.93 -4.90
C PRO A 115 13.99 4.30 -5.76
N THR A 116 15.21 4.19 -5.24
CA THR A 116 16.41 4.75 -5.89
C THR A 116 16.69 4.22 -7.30
N HIS A 117 16.18 3.02 -7.62
CA HIS A 117 16.24 2.41 -8.95
C HIS A 117 15.39 3.14 -10.01
N THR A 118 14.43 3.98 -9.60
CA THR A 118 13.62 4.79 -10.52
C THR A 118 14.40 6.00 -11.07
N PHE A 119 15.39 6.50 -10.33
CA PHE A 119 16.12 7.73 -10.67
C PHE A 119 17.53 7.51 -11.22
N ARG A 120 18.18 6.43 -10.78
CA ARG A 120 19.50 6.06 -11.27
C ARG A 120 19.33 4.84 -12.15
N GLN A 121 19.90 4.88 -13.36
CA GLN A 121 20.23 3.68 -14.14
C GLN A 121 21.26 2.87 -13.35
N THR A 122 20.85 2.28 -12.22
CA THR A 122 21.71 1.45 -11.41
C THR A 122 21.91 0.16 -12.19
N LEU A 123 23.15 -0.10 -12.57
CA LEU A 123 23.54 -1.41 -13.08
C LEU A 123 23.12 -2.44 -12.04
N VAL A 124 22.17 -3.30 -12.42
CA VAL A 124 21.76 -4.44 -11.63
C VAL A 124 22.98 -5.36 -11.52
N LYS A 125 23.76 -5.23 -10.45
CA LYS A 125 24.72 -6.26 -10.09
C LYS A 125 23.91 -7.44 -9.61
N ASN A 126 23.71 -8.42 -10.50
CA ASN A 126 23.27 -9.75 -10.12
C ASN A 126 24.28 -10.25 -9.08
N LYS A 127 23.90 -10.18 -7.81
CA LYS A 127 24.63 -10.88 -6.76
C LYS A 127 24.26 -12.34 -6.91
N GLU A 128 24.93 -13.01 -7.83
CA GLU A 128 25.02 -14.47 -7.78
C GLU A 128 25.54 -14.84 -6.38
N LYS A 129 24.94 -15.84 -5.75
CA LYS A 129 25.42 -16.32 -4.45
C LYS A 129 26.83 -16.85 -4.67
N GLU A 130 27.84 -16.09 -4.22
CA GLU A 130 29.22 -16.53 -4.25
C GLU A 130 29.34 -17.81 -3.40
N ASP A 131 29.56 -18.94 -4.06
CA ASP A 131 29.82 -20.19 -3.37
C ASP A 131 31.26 -20.16 -2.85
N LYS A 132 31.39 -19.85 -1.55
CA LYS A 132 32.68 -19.77 -0.86
C LYS A 132 33.46 -21.08 -0.99
N SER A 133 32.78 -22.21 -1.14
CA SER A 133 33.42 -23.52 -1.27
C SER A 133 34.15 -23.67 -2.61
N GLU A 134 33.56 -23.20 -3.70
CA GLU A 134 34.18 -23.21 -5.03
C GLU A 134 35.38 -22.26 -5.11
N LEU A 135 35.29 -21.08 -4.48
CA LEU A 135 36.40 -20.13 -4.42
C LEU A 135 37.62 -20.68 -3.66
N VAL A 136 37.39 -21.47 -2.59
CA VAL A 136 38.49 -22.13 -1.86
C VAL A 136 39.09 -23.24 -2.72
N LYS A 137 38.25 -24.06 -3.39
CA LYS A 137 38.70 -25.13 -4.27
C LYS A 137 39.56 -24.61 -5.42
N THR A 138 39.09 -23.58 -6.12
CA THR A 138 39.82 -22.94 -7.23
C THR A 138 41.15 -22.35 -6.77
N ARG A 139 41.22 -21.74 -5.58
CA ARG A 139 42.48 -21.24 -5.02
C ARG A 139 43.49 -22.35 -4.76
N LEU A 140 43.04 -23.48 -4.19
CA LEU A 140 43.91 -24.63 -3.93
C LEU A 140 44.41 -25.26 -5.24
N GLU A 141 43.54 -25.39 -6.24
CA GLU A 141 43.92 -25.90 -7.57
C GLU A 141 44.97 -25.01 -8.24
N GLN A 142 44.81 -23.68 -8.15
CA GLN A 142 45.79 -22.72 -8.65
C GLN A 142 47.14 -22.84 -7.93
N SER A 143 47.15 -23.01 -6.60
CA SER A 143 48.38 -23.23 -5.82
C SER A 143 49.08 -24.52 -6.22
N LEU A 144 48.34 -25.63 -6.34
CA LEU A 144 48.93 -26.91 -6.75
C LEU A 144 49.49 -26.85 -8.18
N ARG A 145 48.83 -26.09 -9.06
CA ARG A 145 49.30 -25.88 -10.43
C ARG A 145 50.60 -25.07 -10.48
N SER A 146 50.72 -24.01 -9.67
CA SER A 146 51.93 -23.20 -9.60
C SER A 146 53.09 -23.99 -9.00
N GLU A 147 52.86 -24.76 -7.93
CA GLU A 147 53.86 -25.65 -7.33
C GLU A 147 54.38 -26.69 -8.32
N ARG A 148 53.48 -27.36 -9.05
CA ARG A 148 53.86 -28.34 -10.08
C ARG A 148 54.69 -27.70 -11.19
N ASN A 149 54.33 -26.49 -11.62
CA ASN A 149 55.10 -25.76 -12.62
C ASN A 149 56.48 -25.36 -12.11
N LEU A 150 56.58 -24.92 -10.85
CA LEU A 150 57.84 -24.58 -10.20
C LEU A 150 58.75 -25.81 -10.09
N LEU A 151 58.21 -26.96 -9.66
CA LEU A 151 58.94 -28.22 -9.62
C LEU A 151 59.43 -28.67 -11.01
N LYS A 152 58.61 -28.47 -12.05
CA LYS A 152 59.03 -28.75 -13.43
C LYS A 152 60.19 -27.84 -13.86
N LEU A 153 60.13 -26.56 -13.53
CA LEU A 153 61.19 -25.59 -13.81
C LEU A 153 62.51 -25.97 -13.11
N ILE A 154 62.45 -26.35 -11.83
CA ILE A 154 63.63 -26.83 -11.08
C ILE A 154 64.20 -28.09 -11.73
N LYS A 155 63.35 -29.07 -12.07
CA LYS A 155 63.80 -30.32 -12.71
C LYS A 155 64.43 -30.07 -14.08
N SER A 156 63.90 -29.14 -14.88
CA SER A 156 64.47 -28.79 -16.19
C SER A 156 65.76 -27.98 -16.10
N SER A 157 65.93 -27.18 -15.03
CA SER A 157 67.10 -26.31 -14.85
C SER A 157 68.34 -27.04 -14.32
N GLY A 158 68.20 -28.28 -13.82
CA GLY A 158 69.32 -29.10 -13.33
C GLY A 158 70.02 -28.60 -12.06
N SER A 159 69.72 -27.38 -11.60
CA SER A 159 70.23 -26.76 -10.38
C SER A 159 69.11 -25.95 -9.70
N LEU A 160 69.18 -25.84 -8.37
CA LEU A 160 68.31 -24.93 -7.62
C LEU A 160 68.60 -23.48 -8.05
N PRO A 161 67.58 -22.66 -8.34
CA PRO A 161 67.78 -21.25 -8.66
C PRO A 161 68.58 -20.59 -7.53
N SER A 162 69.63 -19.83 -7.87
CA SER A 162 70.55 -19.18 -6.91
C SER A 162 69.87 -18.19 -5.95
N PHE A 163 68.59 -17.89 -6.18
CA PHE A 163 67.80 -16.90 -5.45
C PHE A 163 67.04 -17.42 -4.21
N VAL A 164 67.11 -18.72 -3.89
CA VAL A 164 66.37 -19.25 -2.71
C VAL A 164 67.08 -18.95 -1.38
N ASN A 165 68.37 -18.60 -1.40
CA ASN A 165 69.15 -18.34 -0.18
C ASN A 165 69.23 -16.85 0.17
N TYR A 166 68.09 -16.22 0.46
CA TYR A 166 68.10 -14.91 1.14
C TYR A 166 68.45 -15.00 2.63
N LEU A 167 68.57 -16.21 3.20
CA LEU A 167 68.90 -16.43 4.61
C LEU A 167 70.39 -16.65 4.90
N TYR A 168 71.24 -16.79 3.89
CA TYR A 168 72.68 -16.93 4.08
C TYR A 168 73.44 -15.83 3.34
N LYS A 169 73.56 -14.67 3.99
CA LYS A 169 74.72 -13.79 3.83
C LYS A 169 75.52 -13.83 5.13
N LYS A 170 76.64 -14.55 5.10
CA LYS A 170 77.82 -14.23 5.92
C LYS A 170 78.83 -13.58 5.00
#